data_AF-A0A353C8G8-F1
#
_entry.id   AF-A0A353C8G8-F1
#
_cell.length_a   1.000
_cell.length_b   1.000
_cell.length_c   1.000
_cell.angle_alpha   90.00
_cell.angle_beta   90.00
_cell.angle_gamma   90.00
#
_symmetry.space_group_name_H-M   'P 1'
#
loop_
_entity.id
_entity.type
_entity.pdbx_description
1 polymer ?
#
loop_
_entity_poly.entity_id
_entity_poly.type
_entity_poly.pdbx_seq_one_letter_code
_entity_poly.pdbx_strand_id
1 'polypeptide(L)' 'MLSFLRIENIALINSIEAEFGPGLNLLTGETGSGKSIIVDSLAALTGERVSTDLIKEGERSARIEGVFS' A
#
# COMPACT_ATOMS: atom_id res chain seq x y z
N MET A 1 -14.66 7.73 0.66
CA MET A 1 -14.25 6.32 0.83
C MET A 1 -13.08 6.05 -0.09
N LEU A 2 -12.09 5.26 0.33
CA LEU A 2 -11.02 4.84 -0.59
C LEU A 2 -11.62 3.94 -1.67
N SER A 3 -11.39 4.27 -2.94
CA SER A 3 -11.85 3.49 -4.10
C SER A 3 -10.71 2.80 -4.83
N PHE A 4 -9.50 3.36 -4.76
CA PHE A 4 -8.31 2.83 -5.42
C PHE A 4 -7.04 3.08 -4.61
N LEU A 5 -6.11 2.13 -4.64
CA LEU A 5 -4.78 2.20 -4.05
C LEU A 5 -3.75 1.74 -5.08
N ARG A 6 -2.68 2.53 -5.26
CA ARG A 6 -1.48 2.13 -6.02
C ARG A 6 -0.25 2.27 -5.13
N ILE A 7 0.58 1.23 -5.15
CA ILE A 7 1.83 1.15 -4.41
C ILE A 7 2.95 0.84 -5.39
N GLU A 8 4.05 1.57 -5.33
CA GLU A 8 5.23 1.35 -6.16
C GLU A 8 6.51 1.37 -5.32
N ASN A 9 7.40 0.42 -5.60
CA ASN A 9 8.76 0.35 -5.04
C ASN A 9 8.79 0.32 -3.49
N ILE A 10 7.90 -0.45 -2.86
CA ILE A 10 7.87 -0.64 -1.40
C ILE A 10 8.30 -2.04 -1.02
N ALA A 11 9.29 -2.16 -0.13
CA ALA A 11 9.85 -3.41 0.36
C ALA A 11 10.16 -4.37 -0.80
N LEU A 12 9.44 -5.50 -0.91
CA LEU A 12 9.64 -6.48 -2.00
C LEU A 12 8.79 -6.17 -3.25
N ILE A 13 7.83 -5.26 -3.16
CA ILE A 13 6.84 -4.97 -4.19
C ILE A 13 7.40 -3.99 -5.23
N ASN A 14 7.28 -4.37 -6.51
CA ASN A 14 7.49 -3.45 -7.63
C ASN A 14 6.27 -2.54 -7.82
N SER A 15 5.10 -3.15 -7.99
CA SER A 15 3.84 -2.45 -8.19
C SER A 15 2.68 -3.31 -7.71
N ILE A 16 1.73 -2.68 -7.01
CA ILE A 16 0.41 -3.25 -6.70
C ILE A 16 -0.64 -2.17 -6.99
N GLU A 17 -1.74 -2.61 -7.57
CA GLU A 17 -2.97 -1.82 -7.71
C GLU A 17 -4.13 -2.60 -7.08
N ALA A 18 -4.99 -1.90 -6.34
CA ALA A 18 -6.15 -2.48 -5.70
C ALA A 18 -7.35 -1.54 -5.76
N GLU A 19 -8.51 -2.08 -6.14
CA GLU A 19 -9.79 -1.39 -6.11
C GLU A 19 -10.59 -1.83 -4.88
N PHE A 20 -11.27 -0.88 -4.24
CA PHE A 20 -12.04 -1.12 -3.03
C PHE A 20 -13.53 -0.87 -3.28
N GLY A 21 -14.35 -1.83 -2.85
CA GLY A 21 -15.80 -1.70 -2.86
C GLY A 21 -16.36 -1.05 -1.59
N PRO A 22 -17.66 -0.74 -1.56
CA PRO A 22 -18.33 -0.25 -0.36
C PRO A 22 -18.38 -1.31 0.75
N GLY A 23 -18.36 -0.85 2.00
CA GLY A 23 -18.49 -1.72 3.16
C GLY A 23 -17.19 -2.46 3.51
N LEU A 24 -17.29 -3.78 3.71
CA LEU A 24 -16.18 -4.61 4.18
C LEU A 24 -15.41 -5.23 3.00
N ASN A 25 -14.15 -4.84 2.85
CA ASN A 25 -13.22 -5.46 1.91
C ASN A 25 -12.34 -6.47 2.67
N LEU A 26 -12.38 -7.75 2.28
CA LEU A 26 -11.64 -8.81 2.96
C LEU A 26 -10.34 -9.12 2.23
N LEU A 27 -9.21 -8.76 2.84
CA LEU A 27 -7.88 -9.07 2.30
C LEU A 27 -7.39 -10.42 2.84
N THR A 28 -7.18 -11.38 1.94
CA THR A 28 -6.67 -12.72 2.23
C THR A 28 -5.31 -12.93 1.53
N GLY A 29 -4.56 -13.93 1.98
CA GLY A 29 -3.25 -14.26 1.42
C GLY A 29 -2.60 -15.40 2.18
N GLU A 30 -1.65 -16.07 1.55
CA GLU A 30 -0.90 -17.18 2.14
C GLU A 30 0.18 -16.70 3.11
N THR A 31 0.82 -15.56 2.80
CA THR A 31 1.86 -14.94 3.63
C THR A 31 1.51 -13.50 3.99
N GLY A 32 2.06 -13.03 5.12
CA GLY A 32 1.74 -11.72 5.68
C GLY A 32 2.35 -10.53 4.96
N SER A 33 3.38 -10.72 4.11
CA SER A 33 4.15 -9.60 3.54
C SER A 33 3.30 -8.70 2.65
N GLY A 34 2.52 -9.25 1.72
CA GLY A 34 1.66 -8.45 0.83
C GLY A 34 0.53 -7.74 1.59
N LYS A 35 -0.06 -8.42 2.57
CA LYS A 35 -1.15 -7.87 3.39
C LYS A 35 -0.67 -6.73 4.28
N SER A 36 0.45 -6.92 4.99
CA SER A 36 1.05 -5.89 5.83
C SER A 36 1.42 -4.65 5.01
N ILE A 37 2.00 -4.82 3.81
CA ILE A 37 2.37 -3.67 2.98
C ILE A 37 1.13 -2.86 2.57
N ILE A 38 0.01 -3.51 2.25
CA ILE A 38 -1.24 -2.79 1.97
C ILE A 38 -1.71 -2.02 3.21
N VAL A 39 -1.70 -2.64 4.40
CA VAL A 39 -2.10 -1.99 5.66
C VAL A 39 -1.21 -0.80 5.99
N ASP A 40 0.11 -0.97 5.90
CA ASP A 40 1.10 0.09 6.15
C ASP A 40 0.93 1.25 5.15
N SER A 41 0.60 0.93 3.89
CA SER A 41 0.35 1.93 2.86
C SER A 41 -0.93 2.73 3.12
N LEU A 42 -1.98 2.08 3.65
CA LEU A 42 -3.20 2.78 4.07
C LEU A 42 -2.92 3.73 5.24
N ALA A 43 -2.15 3.28 6.23
CA ALA A 43 -1.70 4.11 7.35
C ALA A 43 -0.94 5.35 6.87
N ALA A 44 0.02 5.16 5.96
CA ALA A 44 0.76 6.23 5.31
C ALA A 44 -0.15 7.25 4.59
N LEU A 45 -1.14 6.77 3.82
CA LEU A 45 -2.11 7.65 3.14
C LEU A 45 -2.95 8.48 4.12
N THR A 46 -3.18 7.97 5.33
CA THR A 46 -3.92 8.70 6.38
C THR A 46 -3.05 9.65 7.22
N GLY A 47 -1.78 9.82 6.86
CA GLY A 47 -0.87 10.79 7.49
C GLY A 47 0.02 10.19 8.57
N GLU A 48 0.10 8.87 8.69
CA GLU A 48 1.08 8.23 9.57
C GLU A 48 2.51 8.46 9.07
N ARG A 49 3.46 8.50 10.01
CA ARG A 49 4.87 8.69 9.68
C ARG A 49 5.40 7.49 8.90
N VAL A 50 5.94 7.75 7.71
CA VAL A 50 6.55 6.74 6.85
C VAL A 50 8.07 6.74 7.03
N SER A 51 8.67 5.56 7.27
CA SER A 51 10.13 5.41 7.25
C SER A 51 10.65 5.27 5.83
N THR A 52 11.82 5.83 5.54
CA THR A 52 12.54 5.60 4.28
C THR A 52 12.99 4.16 4.12
N ASP A 53 13.03 3.36 5.19
CA ASP A 53 13.37 1.93 5.15
C ASP A 53 12.34 1.10 4.37
N LEU A 54 11.16 1.67 4.11
CA LEU A 54 10.13 1.06 3.28
C LEU A 54 10.47 1.14 1.79
N ILE A 55 11.38 2.03 1.37
CA ILE A 55 11.80 2.11 -0.03
C ILE A 55 12.50 0.80 -0.39
N LYS A 56 12.06 0.18 -1.48
CA LYS A 56 12.65 -1.04 -2.01
C LYS A 56 14.14 -0.86 -2.25
N GLU A 57 14.92 -1.88 -1.88
CA GLU A 57 16.37 -1.87 -2.10
C GLU A 57 16.70 -1.67 -3.60
N GLY A 58 17.60 -0.72 -3.88
CA GLY A 58 17.98 -0.31 -5.24
C GLY A 58 17.12 0.81 -5.83
N GLU A 59 15.99 1.15 -5.21
CA GLU A 59 15.11 2.21 -5.68
C GLU A 59 15.42 3.55 -5.00
N ARG A 60 15.23 4.65 -5.74
CA ARG A 60 15.48 6.01 -5.22
C ARG A 60 14.28 6.60 -4.48
N SER A 61 13.10 6.08 -4.75
CA SER A 61 11.84 6.58 -4.21
C SER A 61 10.78 5.49 -4.26
N ALA A 62 9.83 5.57 -3.33
CA ALA A 62 8.60 4.80 -3.33
C ALA A 62 7.40 5.73 -3.49
N ARG A 63 6.28 5.18 -3.96
CA ARG A 63 5.02 5.93 -4.15
C ARG A 63 3.85 5.17 -3.57
N ILE A 64 2.97 5.91 -2.89
CA ILE A 64 1.68 5.42 -2.43
C ILE A 64 0.64 6.44 -2.87
N GLU A 65 -0.38 5.99 -3.58
CA GLU A 65 -1.45 6.83 -4.10
C GLU A 65 -2.80 6.25 -3.73
N GLY A 66 -3.71 7.10 -3.27
CA GLY A 66 -5.07 6.73 -2.96
C GLY A 66 -6.06 7.66 -3.65
N VAL A 67 -7.13 7.10 -4.23
CA VAL A 67 -8.27 7.87 -4.72
C VAL A 67 -9.42 7.74 -3.72
N PHE A 68 -9.97 8.87 -3.29
CA PHE A 68 -11.11 8.92 -2.40
C PHE A 68 -12.31 9.54 -3.12
N SER A 69 -13.48 8.91 -3.00
CA SER A 69 -14.77 9.36 -3.53
C SER A 69 -15.83 9.49 -2.43
#